data_AF-A0A6L9W7B8-F1
#
_entry.id   AF-A0A6L9W7B8-F1
#
_cell.length_a   1.000
_cell.length_b   1.000
_cell.length_c   1.000
_cell.angle_alpha   90.00
_cell.angle_beta   90.00
_cell.angle_gamma   90.00
#
_symmetry.space_group_name_H-M   'P 1'
#
loop_
_entity.id
_entity.type
_entity.pdbx_description
1 polymer ?
#
loop_
_entity_poly.entity_id
_entity_poly.type
_entity_poly.pdbx_seq_one_letter_code
_entity_poly.pdbx_strand_id
1 'polypeptide(L)'
;MTAIRRTLILIATGLTVVLGGSMTASAAFSDTTSVQQSITSGTVAPPTGLTLVDNCTTTTTTVKRTVYTSPGTGATSTTYYNSTTTTAASSSNVQGTTTTTEPGPRPNETTTTTVTRNTDLHVTLSWTGSNSRGTNGYRVSARLANGTVSPLMTTAVGTTTVTQVQDADALVYQPSLLVSTLTTYGWTADSPRTRVLSC
;
A
#
# COMPACT_ATOMS: atom_id res chain seq x y z
N MET A 1 -16.73 -58.63 63.32
CA MET A 1 -16.91 -57.88 62.04
C MET A 1 -15.82 -58.28 61.03
N THR A 2 -15.91 -59.43 60.35
CA THR A 2 -14.84 -59.84 59.41
C THR A 2 -15.26 -60.70 58.21
N ALA A 3 -16.52 -61.11 58.07
CA ALA A 3 -16.97 -61.89 56.90
C ALA A 3 -17.50 -61.01 55.75
N ILE A 4 -18.27 -59.94 56.03
CA ILE A 4 -18.95 -59.13 55.00
C ILE A 4 -17.97 -58.27 54.16
N ARG A 5 -16.85 -57.81 54.73
CA ARG A 5 -15.86 -57.00 53.99
C ARG A 5 -15.08 -57.80 52.94
N ARG A 6 -14.87 -59.11 53.13
CA ARG A 6 -14.13 -59.94 52.16
C ARG A 6 -14.95 -60.29 50.93
N THR A 7 -16.26 -60.47 51.08
CA THR A 7 -17.14 -60.80 49.96
C THR A 7 -17.36 -59.62 49.01
N LEU A 8 -17.44 -58.40 49.55
CA LEU A 8 -17.60 -57.19 48.72
C LEU A 8 -16.37 -56.88 47.85
N ILE A 9 -15.16 -57.16 48.33
CA ILE A 9 -13.93 -56.97 47.54
C ILE A 9 -13.87 -57.98 46.39
N LEU A 10 -14.23 -59.25 46.61
CA LEU A 10 -14.22 -60.27 45.56
C LEU A 10 -15.25 -60.02 44.44
N ILE A 11 -16.42 -59.48 44.79
CA ILE A 11 -17.43 -59.10 43.78
C ILE A 11 -16.98 -57.87 42.98
N ALA A 12 -16.34 -56.89 43.63
CA ALA A 12 -15.85 -55.69 42.95
C ALA A 12 -14.71 -55.99 41.95
N THR A 13 -13.79 -56.90 42.29
CA THR A 13 -12.69 -57.27 41.39
C THR A 13 -13.13 -58.20 40.25
N GLY A 14 -14.16 -59.02 40.45
CA GLY A 14 -14.71 -59.88 39.40
C GLY A 14 -15.42 -59.09 38.29
N LEU A 15 -16.14 -58.02 38.65
CA LEU A 15 -16.91 -57.24 37.67
C LEU A 15 -16.04 -56.37 36.76
N THR A 16 -14.81 -56.03 37.16
CA THR A 16 -13.89 -55.18 36.39
C THR A 16 -13.13 -55.94 35.29
N VAL A 17 -12.94 -57.26 35.41
CA VAL A 17 -12.21 -58.06 34.41
C VAL A 17 -13.08 -58.42 33.21
N VAL A 18 -14.41 -58.45 33.36
CA VAL A 18 -15.32 -58.95 32.32
C VAL A 18 -15.79 -57.86 31.33
N LEU A 19 -15.63 -56.56 31.65
CA LEU A 19 -16.22 -55.45 30.87
C LEU A 19 -15.25 -54.55 30.06
N GLY A 20 -13.96 -54.89 29.92
CA GLY A 20 -13.01 -53.97 29.26
C GLY A 20 -12.20 -54.54 28.10
N GLY A 21 -12.26 -55.85 27.86
CA GLY A 21 -11.44 -56.57 26.89
C GLY A 21 -11.78 -56.34 25.40
N SER A 22 -12.25 -55.15 25.02
CA SER A 22 -12.64 -54.82 23.64
C SER A 22 -12.16 -53.44 23.18
N MET A 23 -11.04 -52.94 23.72
CA MET A 23 -10.26 -51.94 23.00
C MET A 23 -9.30 -52.67 22.08
N THR A 24 -9.70 -52.90 20.82
CA THR A 24 -8.72 -53.13 19.76
C THR A 24 -7.74 -51.97 19.80
N ALA A 25 -6.50 -52.24 20.21
CA ALA A 25 -5.40 -51.32 20.02
C ALA A 25 -5.28 -51.06 18.52
N SER A 26 -5.94 -50.01 18.03
CA SER A 26 -5.63 -49.43 16.74
C SER A 26 -4.28 -48.75 16.93
N ALA A 27 -3.21 -49.54 16.77
CA ALA A 27 -1.92 -48.99 16.44
C ALA A 27 -2.09 -48.32 15.08
N ALA A 28 -2.44 -47.04 15.07
CA ALA A 28 -2.25 -46.21 13.90
C ALA A 28 -0.74 -46.16 13.68
N PHE A 29 -0.22 -47.03 12.82
CA PHE A 29 1.12 -46.88 12.27
C PHE A 29 1.13 -45.60 11.44
N SER A 30 1.31 -44.46 12.09
CA SER A 30 1.74 -43.24 11.42
C SER A 30 3.26 -43.34 11.29
N ASP A 31 3.70 -44.17 10.35
CA ASP A 31 5.08 -44.13 9.90
C ASP A 31 5.23 -42.87 9.05
N THR A 32 5.29 -41.73 9.72
CA THR A 32 5.68 -40.47 9.11
C THR A 32 7.19 -40.46 9.10
N THR A 33 7.77 -41.07 8.07
CA THR A 33 9.18 -40.84 7.78
C THR A 33 9.32 -39.35 7.46
N SER A 34 9.95 -38.59 8.35
CA SER A 34 10.37 -37.24 8.04
C SER A 34 11.42 -37.34 6.93
N VAL A 35 10.99 -37.21 5.69
CA VAL A 35 11.93 -36.99 4.59
C VAL A 35 12.53 -35.62 4.89
N GLN A 36 13.75 -35.61 5.40
CA GLN A 36 14.54 -34.40 5.54
C GLN A 36 14.90 -33.95 4.13
N GLN A 37 13.92 -33.39 3.40
CA GLN A 37 14.21 -32.64 2.20
C GLN A 37 14.95 -31.40 2.69
N SER A 38 16.26 -31.43 2.55
CA SER A 38 17.05 -30.21 2.53
C SER A 38 16.58 -29.43 1.31
N ILE A 39 15.55 -28.60 1.49
CA ILE A 39 15.27 -27.51 0.57
C ILE A 39 16.50 -26.62 0.70
N THR A 40 17.46 -26.84 -0.20
CA THR A 40 18.60 -25.96 -0.32
C THR A 40 17.99 -24.61 -0.64
N SER A 41 18.11 -23.66 0.27
CA SER A 41 17.62 -22.30 0.06
C SER A 41 18.36 -21.74 -1.14
N GLY A 42 17.72 -21.78 -2.31
CA GLY A 42 18.20 -21.07 -3.48
C GLY A 42 18.22 -19.57 -3.17
N THR A 43 19.34 -18.92 -3.49
CA THR A 43 19.47 -17.49 -3.31
C THR A 43 18.74 -16.77 -4.44
N VAL A 44 17.77 -15.91 -4.10
CA VAL A 44 17.14 -15.01 -5.07
C VAL A 44 18.03 -13.77 -5.22
N ALA A 45 18.45 -13.47 -6.43
CA ALA A 45 19.17 -12.26 -6.76
C ALA A 45 18.17 -11.08 -6.77
N PRO A 46 18.49 -9.98 -6.07
CA PRO A 46 17.66 -8.78 -6.14
C PRO A 46 17.83 -8.08 -7.49
N PRO A 47 16.89 -7.20 -7.87
CA PRO A 47 17.10 -6.27 -8.97
C PRO A 47 18.26 -5.31 -8.65
N THR A 48 18.95 -4.83 -9.67
CA THR A 48 20.11 -3.94 -9.52
C THR A 48 19.97 -2.71 -10.42
N GLY A 49 20.92 -1.77 -10.36
CA GLY A 49 20.96 -0.61 -11.27
C GLY A 49 19.70 0.27 -11.21
N LEU A 50 19.15 0.49 -10.01
CA LEU A 50 17.99 1.36 -9.86
C LEU A 50 18.35 2.79 -10.27
N THR A 51 17.60 3.35 -11.21
CA THR A 51 17.66 4.76 -11.55
C THR A 51 16.31 5.41 -11.31
N LEU A 52 16.35 6.59 -10.72
CA LEU A 52 15.18 7.34 -10.28
C LEU A 52 15.24 8.73 -10.90
N VAL A 53 14.17 9.09 -11.61
CA VAL A 53 13.91 10.44 -12.09
C VAL A 53 12.61 10.89 -11.44
N ASP A 54 12.66 12.00 -10.72
CA ASP A 54 11.48 12.66 -10.17
C ASP A 54 11.48 14.16 -10.51
N ASN A 55 10.29 14.72 -10.68
CA ASN A 55 10.09 16.16 -10.87
C ASN A 55 8.70 16.54 -10.39
N CYS A 56 8.53 17.80 -10.00
CA CYS A 56 7.23 18.32 -9.58
C CYS A 56 6.68 19.36 -10.55
N THR A 57 5.37 19.33 -10.74
CA THR A 57 4.64 20.30 -11.56
C THR A 57 3.50 20.90 -10.74
N THR A 58 3.49 22.22 -10.57
CA THR A 58 2.39 22.92 -9.92
C THR A 58 1.39 23.43 -10.95
N THR A 59 0.14 23.01 -10.80
CA THR A 59 -1.01 23.51 -11.53
C THR A 59 -1.68 24.61 -10.73
N THR A 60 -1.76 25.82 -11.27
CA THR A 60 -2.51 26.95 -10.69
C THR A 60 -3.77 27.19 -11.50
N THR A 61 -4.93 27.05 -10.86
CA THR A 61 -6.25 27.35 -11.43
C THR A 61 -6.80 28.59 -10.76
N THR A 62 -7.10 29.62 -11.57
CA THR A 62 -7.75 30.85 -11.11
C THR A 62 -9.16 30.89 -11.67
N VAL A 63 -10.15 30.86 -10.77
CA VAL A 63 -11.56 31.02 -11.10
C VAL A 63 -12.00 32.40 -10.65
N LYS A 64 -12.56 33.20 -11.55
CA LYS A 64 -13.17 34.49 -11.25
C LYS A 64 -14.66 34.38 -11.55
N ARG A 65 -15.50 34.60 -10.53
CA ARG A 65 -16.96 34.52 -10.64
C ARG A 65 -17.59 35.79 -10.07
N THR A 66 -18.48 36.41 -10.83
CA THR A 66 -19.29 37.54 -10.36
C THR A 66 -20.74 37.10 -10.23
N VAL A 67 -21.33 37.41 -9.09
CA VAL A 67 -22.71 37.08 -8.76
C VAL A 67 -23.47 38.37 -8.47
N TYR A 68 -24.58 38.59 -9.17
CA TYR A 68 -25.55 39.61 -8.84
C TYR A 68 -26.54 39.08 -7.79
N THR A 69 -26.89 39.91 -6.82
CA THR A 69 -27.90 39.61 -5.80
C THR A 69 -29.06 40.59 -5.94
N SER A 70 -30.25 40.08 -6.22
CA SER A 70 -31.45 40.90 -6.42
C SER A 70 -31.89 41.55 -5.09
N PRO A 71 -31.94 42.89 -5.00
CA PRO A 71 -32.39 43.57 -3.80
C PRO A 71 -33.88 43.28 -3.56
N GLY A 72 -34.23 42.99 -2.31
CA GLY A 72 -35.61 42.66 -1.89
C GLY A 72 -35.99 41.18 -1.95
N THR A 73 -35.39 40.38 -2.85
CA THR A 73 -35.65 38.93 -2.93
C THR A 73 -34.46 38.06 -2.50
N GLY A 74 -33.23 38.60 -2.52
CA GLY A 74 -32.02 37.84 -2.22
C GLY A 74 -31.65 36.79 -3.28
N ALA A 75 -32.41 36.69 -4.38
CA ALA A 75 -32.13 35.78 -5.47
C ALA A 75 -30.78 36.12 -6.11
N THR A 76 -29.95 35.11 -6.38
CA THR A 76 -28.61 35.30 -6.95
C THR A 76 -28.53 34.79 -8.39
N SER A 77 -27.76 35.47 -9.23
CA SER A 77 -27.46 35.03 -10.61
C SER A 77 -25.99 35.26 -10.93
N THR A 78 -25.36 34.34 -11.67
CA THR A 78 -23.96 34.52 -12.09
C THR A 78 -23.92 35.40 -13.33
N THR A 79 -23.29 36.58 -13.24
CA THR A 79 -23.19 37.53 -14.34
C THR A 79 -21.86 37.42 -15.09
N TYR A 80 -20.84 36.82 -14.45
CA TYR A 80 -19.56 36.54 -15.07
C TYR A 80 -18.93 35.27 -14.48
N TYR A 81 -18.27 34.50 -15.35
CA TYR A 81 -17.45 33.37 -14.96
C TYR A 81 -16.27 33.25 -15.92
N ASN A 82 -15.07 33.12 -15.36
CA ASN A 82 -13.86 32.78 -16.09
C ASN A 82 -13.00 31.82 -15.27
N SER A 83 -12.37 30.88 -15.95
CA SER A 83 -11.44 29.92 -15.35
C SER A 83 -10.18 29.86 -16.20
N THR A 84 -9.01 29.96 -15.58
CA THR A 84 -7.72 29.89 -16.26
C THR A 84 -6.80 28.97 -15.49
N THR A 85 -6.14 28.06 -16.20
CA THR A 85 -5.21 27.10 -15.63
C THR A 85 -3.82 27.29 -16.24
N THR A 86 -2.80 27.25 -15.40
CA THR A 86 -1.39 27.31 -15.80
C THR A 86 -0.60 26.23 -15.08
N THR A 87 0.45 25.72 -15.72
CA THR A 87 1.34 24.70 -15.16
C THR A 87 2.78 25.17 -15.23
N ALA A 88 3.55 24.88 -14.18
CA ALA A 88 4.97 25.21 -14.12
C ALA A 88 5.72 24.14 -13.32
N ALA A 89 7.00 23.94 -13.65
CA ALA A 89 7.89 23.14 -12.80
C ALA A 89 7.99 23.78 -11.41
N SER A 90 8.07 22.94 -10.38
CA SER A 90 8.18 23.38 -8.98
C SER A 90 9.34 22.66 -8.28
N SER A 91 10.02 23.39 -7.41
CA SER A 91 11.07 22.85 -6.52
C SER A 91 10.53 22.51 -5.12
N SER A 92 9.21 22.60 -4.91
CA SER A 92 8.58 22.25 -3.64
C SER A 92 7.11 21.86 -3.83
N ASN A 93 6.55 21.19 -2.82
CA ASN A 93 5.12 20.95 -2.76
C ASN A 93 4.38 22.26 -2.45
N VAL A 94 3.68 22.82 -3.44
CA VAL A 94 2.84 24.01 -3.30
C VAL A 94 1.37 23.57 -3.38
N GLN A 95 0.73 23.55 -2.21
CA GLN A 95 -0.70 23.28 -2.06
C GLN A 95 -1.41 24.47 -1.43
N GLY A 96 -2.58 24.80 -1.95
CA GLY A 96 -3.44 25.77 -1.27
C GLY A 96 -4.55 26.32 -2.12
N THR A 97 -5.54 26.89 -1.44
CA THR A 97 -6.60 27.66 -2.07
C THR A 97 -6.69 29.02 -1.39
N THR A 98 -6.66 30.09 -2.17
CA THR A 98 -6.89 31.45 -1.70
C THR A 98 -8.14 31.98 -2.36
N THR A 99 -9.05 32.55 -1.57
CA THR A 99 -10.27 33.15 -2.07
C THR A 99 -10.31 34.61 -1.65
N THR A 100 -10.48 35.51 -2.61
CA THR A 100 -10.75 36.92 -2.36
C THR A 100 -12.14 37.28 -2.85
N THR A 101 -12.81 38.15 -2.11
CA THR A 101 -14.16 38.60 -2.43
C THR A 101 -14.19 40.11 -2.34
N GLU A 102 -14.66 40.75 -3.41
CA GLU A 102 -14.71 42.20 -3.55
C GLU A 102 -16.05 42.62 -4.18
N PRO A 103 -16.48 43.88 -4.00
CA PRO A 103 -17.61 44.43 -4.76
C PRO A 103 -17.44 44.20 -6.26
N GLY A 104 -18.50 43.76 -6.93
CA GLY A 104 -18.53 43.60 -8.37
C GLY A 104 -18.62 44.93 -9.12
N PRO A 105 -18.47 44.90 -10.45
CA PRO A 105 -18.46 46.11 -11.27
C PRO A 105 -19.81 46.85 -11.30
N ARG A 106 -20.92 46.19 -10.92
CA ARG A 106 -22.26 46.80 -10.86
C ARG A 106 -22.83 46.74 -9.44
N PRO A 107 -23.83 47.59 -9.11
CA PRO A 107 -24.52 47.52 -7.83
C PRO A 107 -25.10 46.14 -7.54
N ASN A 108 -25.00 45.72 -6.27
CA ASN A 108 -25.41 44.41 -5.77
C ASN A 108 -24.69 43.21 -6.43
N GLU A 109 -23.56 43.44 -7.09
CA GLU A 109 -22.68 42.36 -7.51
C GLU A 109 -21.55 42.14 -6.51
N THR A 110 -21.13 40.89 -6.42
CA THR A 110 -19.96 40.45 -5.67
C THR A 110 -19.09 39.63 -6.61
N THR A 111 -17.81 39.96 -6.70
CA THR A 111 -16.83 39.19 -7.47
C THR A 111 -15.95 38.39 -6.51
N THR A 112 -15.92 37.08 -6.70
CA THR A 112 -15.05 36.15 -5.99
C THR A 112 -13.98 35.64 -6.94
N THR A 113 -12.71 35.76 -6.51
CA THR A 113 -11.57 35.14 -7.21
C THR A 113 -11.00 34.04 -6.33
N THR A 114 -11.00 32.82 -6.82
CA THR A 114 -10.42 31.65 -6.16
C THR A 114 -9.20 31.20 -6.94
N VAL A 115 -8.05 31.16 -6.28
CA VAL A 115 -6.79 30.64 -6.82
C VAL A 115 -6.47 29.35 -6.09
N THR A 116 -6.49 28.22 -6.80
CA THR A 116 -6.10 26.91 -6.29
C THR A 116 -4.77 26.51 -6.91
N ARG A 117 -3.83 26.07 -6.07
CA ARG A 117 -2.53 25.52 -6.47
C ARG A 117 -2.47 24.07 -6.02
N ASN A 118 -2.11 23.18 -6.95
CA ASN A 118 -1.89 21.76 -6.71
C ASN A 118 -0.55 21.33 -7.28
N THR A 119 0.26 20.59 -6.52
CA THR A 119 1.56 20.11 -7.01
C THR A 119 1.56 18.60 -7.16
N ASP A 120 1.84 18.14 -8.37
CA ASP A 120 1.96 16.73 -8.68
C ASP A 120 3.45 16.33 -8.75
N LEU A 121 3.78 15.23 -8.10
CA LEU A 121 5.07 14.53 -8.17
C LEU A 121 5.01 13.50 -9.30
N HIS A 122 5.84 13.69 -10.33
CA HIS A 122 6.08 12.73 -11.39
C HIS A 122 7.30 11.89 -11.04
N VAL A 123 7.17 10.57 -11.12
CA VAL A 123 8.26 9.64 -10.79
C VAL A 123 8.40 8.60 -11.89
N THR A 124 9.62 8.45 -12.39
CA THR A 124 10.04 7.33 -13.24
C THR A 124 11.13 6.55 -12.53
N LEU A 125 10.85 5.27 -12.28
CA LEU A 125 11.78 4.32 -11.69
C LEU A 125 12.12 3.25 -12.73
N SER A 126 13.41 3.02 -12.98
CA SER A 126 13.87 1.89 -13.80
C SER A 126 14.93 1.07 -13.07
N TRP A 127 15.08 -0.19 -13.47
CA TRP A 127 16.03 -1.13 -12.86
C TRP A 127 16.53 -2.15 -13.88
N THR A 128 17.58 -2.88 -13.50
CA THR A 128 18.04 -4.09 -14.17
C THR A 128 17.37 -5.30 -13.52
N GLY A 129 16.77 -6.17 -14.33
CA GLY A 129 16.07 -7.36 -13.88
C GLY A 129 16.94 -8.36 -13.12
N SER A 130 16.29 -9.27 -12.38
CA SER A 130 16.98 -10.35 -11.68
C SER A 130 17.36 -11.49 -12.62
N ASN A 131 18.53 -12.07 -12.41
CA ASN A 131 18.99 -13.27 -13.11
C ASN A 131 18.54 -14.58 -12.43
N SER A 132 17.72 -14.50 -11.37
CA SER A 132 17.19 -15.69 -10.70
C SER A 132 16.24 -16.47 -11.60
N ARG A 133 16.43 -17.79 -11.63
CA ARG A 133 15.49 -18.71 -12.28
C ARG A 133 14.12 -18.58 -11.64
N GLY A 134 13.07 -18.73 -12.44
CA GLY A 134 11.68 -18.68 -11.98
C GLY A 134 11.22 -17.30 -11.50
N THR A 135 11.96 -16.23 -11.81
CA THR A 135 11.46 -14.85 -11.67
C THR A 135 10.21 -14.70 -12.54
N ASN A 136 9.10 -14.29 -11.94
CA ASN A 136 7.82 -14.08 -12.63
C ASN A 136 7.35 -12.62 -12.61
N GLY A 137 8.07 -11.75 -11.89
CA GLY A 137 7.77 -10.33 -11.87
C GLY A 137 8.57 -9.57 -10.83
N TYR A 138 8.21 -8.31 -10.65
CA TYR A 138 8.78 -7.44 -9.63
C TYR A 138 7.70 -6.71 -8.86
N ARG A 139 7.95 -6.41 -7.58
CA ARG A 139 7.11 -5.56 -6.75
C ARG A 139 7.82 -4.26 -6.43
N VAL A 140 7.25 -3.14 -6.83
CA VAL A 140 7.74 -1.82 -6.46
C VAL A 140 7.08 -1.43 -5.14
N SER A 141 7.88 -1.00 -4.17
CA SER A 141 7.40 -0.59 -2.84
C SER A 141 8.03 0.74 -2.44
N ALA A 142 7.30 1.53 -1.67
CA ALA A 142 7.83 2.70 -0.99
C ALA A 142 8.19 2.34 0.45
N ARG A 143 9.39 2.73 0.87
CA ARG A 143 9.75 2.76 2.28
C ARG A 143 9.75 4.19 2.79
N LEU A 144 8.95 4.43 3.82
CA LEU A 144 8.71 5.74 4.42
C LEU A 144 9.71 5.99 5.56
N ALA A 145 9.84 7.25 6.01
CA ALA A 145 10.73 7.64 7.10
C ALA A 145 10.48 6.89 8.43
N ASN A 146 9.22 6.52 8.71
CA ASN A 146 8.84 5.74 9.88
C ASN A 146 9.24 4.25 9.78
N GLY A 147 9.88 3.83 8.68
CA GLY A 147 10.33 2.47 8.44
C GLY A 147 9.30 1.55 7.78
N THR A 148 8.03 1.97 7.68
CA THR A 148 6.96 1.23 7.01
C THR A 148 7.28 1.02 5.54
N VAL A 149 7.02 -0.19 5.04
CA VAL A 149 7.12 -0.53 3.62
C VAL A 149 5.71 -0.72 3.08
N SER A 150 5.33 0.06 2.08
CA SER A 150 4.03 -0.03 1.42
C SER A 150 4.22 -0.52 -0.02
N PRO A 151 3.60 -1.64 -0.43
CA PRO A 151 3.62 -2.08 -1.81
C PRO A 151 2.82 -1.11 -2.68
N LEU A 152 3.40 -0.64 -3.78
CA LEU A 152 2.74 0.28 -4.71
C LEU A 152 2.14 -0.46 -5.89
N MET A 153 2.92 -1.36 -6.49
CA MET A 153 2.51 -2.11 -7.68
C MET A 153 3.34 -3.36 -7.90
N THR A 154 2.83 -4.27 -8.71
CA THR A 154 3.57 -5.40 -9.26
C THR A 154 3.66 -5.29 -10.78
N THR A 155 4.71 -5.87 -11.35
CA THR A 155 5.04 -5.81 -12.77
C THR A 155 5.39 -7.20 -13.28
N ALA A 156 5.16 -7.45 -14.57
CA ALA A 156 5.63 -8.66 -15.23
C ALA A 156 7.15 -8.65 -15.38
N VAL A 157 7.76 -9.82 -15.57
CA VAL A 157 9.24 -9.98 -15.63
C VAL A 157 9.91 -9.15 -16.74
N GLY A 158 9.19 -8.85 -17.84
CA GLY A 158 9.69 -8.03 -18.94
C GLY A 158 9.57 -6.51 -18.72
N THR A 159 8.92 -6.07 -17.64
CA THR A 159 8.73 -4.65 -17.33
C THR A 159 9.73 -4.24 -16.26
N THR A 160 10.72 -3.45 -16.66
CA THR A 160 11.79 -2.96 -15.78
C THR A 160 11.83 -1.44 -15.64
N THR A 161 10.74 -0.78 -16.01
CA THR A 161 10.56 0.67 -15.87
C THR A 161 9.09 0.95 -15.58
N VAL A 162 8.83 1.85 -14.64
CA VAL A 162 7.49 2.32 -14.28
C VAL A 162 7.51 3.84 -14.18
N THR A 163 6.43 4.47 -14.64
CA THR A 163 6.18 5.90 -14.46
C THR A 163 4.85 6.07 -13.74
N GLN A 164 4.82 6.94 -12.74
CA GLN A 164 3.64 7.25 -11.93
C GLN A 164 3.58 8.75 -11.65
N VAL A 165 2.36 9.24 -11.42
CA VAL A 165 2.09 10.59 -10.92
C VAL A 165 1.35 10.44 -9.61
N GLN A 166 1.75 11.20 -8.60
CA GLN A 166 1.15 11.24 -7.27
C GLN A 166 1.06 12.68 -6.80
N ASP A 167 0.22 12.95 -5.82
CA ASP A 167 0.24 14.25 -5.14
C ASP A 167 1.58 14.44 -4.42
N ALA A 168 2.19 15.62 -4.54
CA ALA A 168 3.45 15.94 -3.88
C ALA A 168 3.32 16.00 -2.34
N ASP A 169 2.11 15.96 -1.79
CA ASP A 169 1.86 15.74 -0.36
C ASP A 169 2.52 14.47 0.16
N ALA A 170 2.67 13.44 -0.69
CA ALA A 170 3.34 12.20 -0.32
C ALA A 170 4.82 12.41 0.09
N LEU A 171 5.45 13.52 -0.31
CA LEU A 171 6.84 13.84 0.05
C LEU A 171 7.04 14.07 1.55
N VAL A 172 5.98 14.41 2.30
CA VAL A 172 6.05 14.56 3.76
C VAL A 172 6.52 13.28 4.46
N TYR A 173 6.24 12.13 3.86
CA TYR A 173 6.63 10.81 4.38
C TYR A 173 8.07 10.41 4.02
N GLN A 174 8.80 11.27 3.30
CA GLN A 174 10.14 11.04 2.78
C GLN A 174 10.30 9.65 2.11
N PRO A 175 9.45 9.33 1.12
CA PRO A 175 9.44 8.00 0.51
C PRO A 175 10.75 7.73 -0.25
N SER A 176 11.31 6.55 -0.06
CA SER A 176 12.37 5.95 -0.88
C SER A 176 11.83 4.70 -1.55
N LEU A 177 12.20 4.42 -2.80
CA LEU A 177 11.67 3.29 -3.54
C LEU A 177 12.61 2.09 -3.50
N LEU A 178 12.05 0.89 -3.56
CA LEU A 178 12.77 -0.36 -3.75
C LEU A 178 11.98 -1.31 -4.64
N VAL A 179 12.69 -2.23 -5.27
CA VAL A 179 12.10 -3.25 -6.15
C VAL A 179 12.44 -4.63 -5.61
N SER A 180 11.42 -5.45 -5.34
CA SER A 180 11.58 -6.84 -4.93
C SER A 180 11.44 -7.77 -6.14
N THR A 181 12.37 -8.70 -6.33
CA THR A 181 12.19 -9.84 -7.24
C THR A 181 11.06 -10.73 -6.71
N LEU A 182 10.10 -11.10 -7.56
CA LEU A 182 9.09 -12.11 -7.27
C LEU A 182 9.40 -13.37 -8.07
N THR A 183 9.23 -14.54 -7.43
CA THR A 183 9.51 -15.83 -8.03
C THR A 183 8.30 -16.77 -7.91
N THR A 184 8.20 -17.76 -8.80
CA THR A 184 7.12 -18.77 -8.76
C THR A 184 7.13 -19.65 -7.52
N TYR A 185 8.28 -19.76 -6.85
CA TYR A 185 8.47 -20.52 -5.61
C TYR A 185 8.31 -19.66 -4.34
N GLY A 186 7.86 -18.41 -4.47
CA GLY A 186 7.48 -17.55 -3.34
C GLY A 186 8.62 -16.86 -2.60
N TRP A 187 9.88 -17.10 -2.99
CA TRP A 187 11.01 -16.36 -2.44
C TRP A 187 11.17 -15.02 -3.13
N THR A 188 11.68 -14.04 -2.39
CA THR A 188 11.85 -12.67 -2.85
C THR A 188 13.19 -12.10 -2.37
N ALA A 189 13.72 -11.14 -3.13
CA ALA A 189 14.90 -10.38 -2.74
C ALA A 189 14.73 -8.92 -3.12
N ASP A 190 15.06 -8.02 -2.20
CA ASP A 190 14.92 -6.58 -2.36
C ASP A 190 16.19 -5.94 -2.92
N SER A 191 16.01 -5.02 -3.85
CA SER A 191 17.09 -4.14 -4.28
C SER A 191 17.57 -3.21 -3.15
N PRO A 192 18.74 -2.59 -3.29
CA PRO A 192 19.03 -1.34 -2.58
C PRO A 192 17.92 -0.30 -2.82
N ARG A 193 17.77 0.63 -1.88
CA ARG A 193 16.78 1.71 -2.02
C ARG A 193 17.31 2.84 -2.89
N THR A 194 16.40 3.57 -3.52
CA THR A 194 16.71 4.85 -4.13
C THR A 194 17.02 5.90 -3.06
N ARG A 195 17.47 7.10 -3.49
CA ARG A 195 17.34 8.30 -2.67
C ARG A 195 15.87 8.58 -2.34
N VAL A 196 15.65 9.43 -1.34
CA VAL A 196 14.33 9.97 -1.02
C VAL A 196 13.81 10.78 -2.21
N LEU A 197 12.52 10.61 -2.53
CA LEU A 197 11.84 11.38 -3.56
C LEU A 197 11.79 12.86 -3.18
N SER A 198 11.87 13.75 -4.17
CA SER A 198 11.87 15.18 -3.94
C SER A 198 11.33 15.97 -5.13
N CYS A 199 10.94 17.21 -4.85
CA CYS A 199 11.03 18.32 -5.80
C CYS A 199 12.39 19.02 -5.56
#